data_AF-N6TKB6-F1
#
_entry.id   AF-N6TKB6-F1
#
_cell.length_a   1.000
_cell.length_b   1.000
_cell.length_c   1.000
_cell.angle_alpha   90.00
_cell.angle_beta   90.00
_cell.angle_gamma   90.00
#
_symmetry.space_group_name_H-M   'P 1'
#
loop_
_entity.id
_entity.type
_entity.pdbx_description
1 polymer ?
#
loop_
_entity_poly.entity_id
_entity_poly.type
_entity_poly.pdbx_seq_one_letter_code
_entity_poly.pdbx_strand_id
1 'polypeptide(L)' 'MPSSSVPAFLALDNGVVLPGKSFGAVQQTDGEVVFQTGMVGYPESLTDPSYHAQLLVLTYPIIGNYGVPAAKCDANGLP' A
#
# COMPACT_ATOMS: atom_id res chain seq x y z
N MET A 1 -22.62 -2.00 9.19
CA MET A 1 -22.63 -2.94 8.06
C MET A 1 -21.47 -3.90 8.27
N PRO A 2 -21.68 -5.23 8.36
CA PRO A 2 -20.56 -6.15 8.50
C PRO A 2 -19.94 -6.33 7.11
N SER A 3 -18.95 -5.52 6.75
CA SER A 3 -18.09 -5.83 5.60
C SER A 3 -17.33 -7.11 5.95
N SER A 4 -17.60 -8.22 5.27
CA SER A 4 -16.82 -9.44 5.44
C SER A 4 -15.36 -9.14 5.07
N SER A 5 -14.52 -8.88 6.07
CA SER A 5 -13.10 -8.62 5.83
C SER A 5 -12.45 -9.92 5.36
N VAL A 6 -11.94 -9.93 4.13
CA VAL A 6 -11.18 -11.07 3.62
C VAL A 6 -9.86 -11.14 4.40
N PRO A 7 -9.54 -12.28 5.04
CA PRO A 7 -8.28 -12.43 5.75
C PRO A 7 -7.11 -12.40 4.76
N ALA A 8 -6.00 -11.77 5.16
CA ALA A 8 -4.75 -11.73 4.43
C ALA A 8 -3.58 -12.02 5.38
N PHE A 9 -2.45 -12.49 4.84
CA PHE A 9 -1.26 -12.82 5.62
C PHE A 9 -0.02 -12.31 4.90
N LEU A 10 0.92 -11.72 5.64
CA LEU A 10 2.27 -11.44 5.18
C LEU A 10 3.20 -12.48 5.80
N ALA A 11 3.71 -13.39 4.97
CA ALA A 11 4.68 -14.41 5.37
C ALA A 11 6.09 -13.95 5.00
N LEU A 12 7.01 -14.03 5.95
CA LEU A 12 8.41 -13.67 5.79
C LEU A 12 9.27 -14.95 5.73
N ASP A 13 10.42 -14.86 5.04
CA ASP A 13 11.35 -15.98 4.87
C ASP A 13 11.88 -16.56 6.20
N ASN A 14 11.95 -15.72 7.24
CA ASN A 14 12.34 -16.14 8.59
C ASN A 14 11.24 -16.94 9.34
N GLY A 15 10.12 -17.26 8.69
CA GLY A 15 9.00 -18.01 9.26
C GLY A 15 7.99 -17.15 10.03
N VAL A 16 8.18 -15.83 10.11
CA VAL A 16 7.20 -14.92 10.73
C VAL A 16 6.00 -14.77 9.81
N VAL A 17 4.80 -14.92 10.37
CA VAL A 17 3.53 -14.73 9.65
C VAL A 17 2.71 -13.66 10.36
N LEU A 18 2.42 -12.56 9.67
CA LEU A 18 1.65 -11.44 10.17
C LEU A 18 0.23 -11.49 9.60
N PRO A 19 -0.82 -11.73 10.42
CA PRO A 19 -2.20 -11.73 9.96
C PRO A 19 -2.72 -10.31 9.77
N GLY A 20 -3.58 -10.13 8.77
CA GLY A 20 -4.18 -8.84 8.41
C GLY A 20 -5.51 -9.00 7.68
N LYS A 21 -5.97 -7.89 7.12
CA LYS A 21 -7.22 -7.81 6.33
C LYS A 21 -6.89 -7.28 4.94
N SER A 22 -7.40 -7.95 3.91
CA SER A 22 -7.26 -7.47 2.54
C SER A 22 -8.12 -6.23 2.30
N PHE A 23 -7.54 -5.24 1.64
CA PHE A 23 -8.22 -4.01 1.19
C PHE A 23 -7.99 -3.71 -0.30
N GLY A 24 -7.07 -4.42 -0.95
CA GLY A 24 -6.67 -4.21 -2.34
C GLY A 24 -7.08 -5.38 -3.25
N ALA A 25 -6.28 -5.63 -4.28
CA ALA A 25 -6.50 -6.73 -5.20
C ALA A 25 -6.42 -8.09 -4.49
N VAL A 26 -7.30 -9.03 -4.85
CA VAL A 26 -7.31 -10.40 -4.33
C VAL A 26 -6.35 -11.26 -5.16
N GLN A 27 -5.05 -11.04 -4.98
CA GLN A 27 -3.98 -11.75 -5.68
C GLN A 27 -2.81 -11.99 -4.73
N GLN A 28 -2.11 -13.11 -4.92
CA GLN A 28 -0.85 -13.37 -4.21
C GLN A 28 0.30 -12.67 -4.93
N THR A 29 1.23 -12.11 -4.18
CA THR A 29 2.41 -11.42 -4.71
C THR A 29 3.57 -11.65 -3.76
N ASP A 30 4.72 -11.93 -4.35
CA ASP A 30 5.99 -12.10 -3.66
C ASP A 30 6.91 -10.92 -3.99
N GLY A 31 7.79 -10.55 -3.07
CA GLY A 31 8.72 -9.44 -3.26
C GLY A 31 9.57 -9.17 -2.03
N GLU A 32 10.54 -8.27 -2.17
CA GLU A 32 11.35 -7.82 -1.03
C GLU A 32 10.52 -6.90 -0.13
N VAL A 33 10.47 -7.21 1.16
CA VAL A 33 9.76 -6.37 2.13
C VAL A 33 10.67 -5.22 2.55
N VAL A 34 10.26 -3.99 2.21
CA VAL A 34 10.96 -2.76 2.57
C VAL A 34 10.07 -1.89 3.44
N PHE A 35 10.65 -1.02 4.25
CA PHE A 35 9.89 -0.06 5.05
C PHE A 35 10.31 1.38 4.75
N GLN A 36 9.34 2.28 4.82
CA GLN A 36 9.55 3.72 4.60
C GLN A 36 9.02 4.52 5.78
N THR A 37 9.81 5.51 6.22
CA THR A 37 9.51 6.36 7.37
C THR A 37 8.75 7.65 7.03
N GLY A 38 8.31 7.80 5.77
CA GLY A 38 7.53 8.97 5.37
C GLY A 38 6.13 8.93 5.96
N MET A 39 5.66 10.09 6.42
CA MET A 39 4.34 10.23 7.04
C MET A 39 3.26 10.68 6.05
N VAL A 40 3.66 11.14 4.87
CA VAL A 40 2.81 11.70 3.81
C VAL A 40 3.30 11.23 2.45
N GLY A 41 2.49 11.43 1.41
CA GLY A 41 2.87 11.11 0.03
C GLY A 41 2.83 9.62 -0.30
N TYR A 42 1.86 8.88 0.27
CA TYR A 42 1.66 7.47 -0.07
C TYR A 42 1.26 7.25 -1.55
N PRO A 43 0.50 8.13 -2.24
CA PRO A 43 0.23 7.93 -3.67
C PRO A 43 1.50 7.98 -4.52
N GLU A 44 2.40 8.92 -4.23
CA GLU A 44 3.67 9.09 -4.92
C GLU A 44 4.61 7.92 -4.60
N SER A 45 4.66 7.50 -3.33
CA SER A 45 5.48 6.35 -2.91
C SER A 45 5.00 5.06 -3.59
N LEU A 46 3.69 4.85 -3.75
CA LEU A 46 3.13 3.67 -4.43
C LEU A 46 3.31 3.69 -5.96
N THR A 47 3.63 4.85 -6.54
CA THR A 47 3.82 5.02 -7.99
C THR A 47 5.28 5.21 -8.38
N ASP A 48 6.20 5.25 -7.42
CA ASP A 48 7.63 5.38 -7.66
C ASP A 48 8.21 4.08 -8.27
N PRO A 49 8.85 4.13 -9.46
CA PRO A 49 9.46 2.97 -10.10
C PRO A 49 10.52 2.25 -9.24
N SER A 50 11.09 2.93 -8.25
CA SER A 50 12.13 2.39 -7.36
C SER A 50 11.59 1.26 -6.48
N TYR A 51 10.28 1.18 -6.24
CA TYR A 51 9.63 0.09 -5.49
C TYR A 51 9.13 -1.06 -6.37
N HIS A 52 9.55 -1.12 -7.64
CA HIS A 52 9.19 -2.23 -8.51
C HIS A 52 9.59 -3.59 -7.87
N ALA A 53 8.63 -4.52 -7.84
CA ALA A 53 8.76 -5.85 -7.22
C ALA A 53 9.06 -5.86 -5.71
N GLN A 54 8.73 -4.78 -5.00
CA GLN A 54 8.86 -4.70 -3.54
C GLN A 54 7.50 -4.63 -2.84
N LEU A 55 7.47 -5.13 -1.61
CA LEU A 55 6.35 -5.03 -0.69
C LEU A 55 6.62 -3.86 0.28
N LEU A 56 6.01 -2.71 -0.01
CA LEU A 56 6.22 -1.48 0.76
C LEU A 56 5.42 -1.47 2.07
N VAL A 57 6.13 -1.32 3.19
CA VAL A 57 5.58 -1.15 4.54
C VAL A 57 5.72 0.31 4.98
N LEU A 58 4.59 0.97 5.19
CA LEU A 58 4.56 2.35 5.68
C LEU A 58 4.56 2.34 7.21
N THR A 59 5.48 3.08 7.84
CA THR A 59 5.53 3.14 9.31
C THR A 59 4.45 4.05 9.90
N TYR A 60 3.85 4.94 9.09
CA TYR A 60 2.76 5.81 9.53
C TYR A 60 1.45 5.02 9.60
N PRO A 61 0.72 5.04 10.75
CA PRO A 61 -0.40 4.11 10.97
C PRO A 61 -1.67 4.46 10.19
N ILE A 62 -1.83 5.70 9.73
CA ILE A 62 -3.06 6.17 9.08
C ILE A 62 -2.77 6.44 7.61
N ILE A 63 -2.92 5.42 6.77
CA ILE A 63 -2.73 5.52 5.32
C ILE A 63 -4.09 5.61 4.62
N GLY A 64 -4.18 6.43 3.56
CA GLY A 64 -5.41 6.63 2.81
C GLY A 64 -6.30 7.78 3.31
N ASN A 65 -5.81 8.61 4.23
CA ASN A 65 -6.57 9.73 4.81
C ASN A 65 -7.00 10.79 3.80
N TYR A 66 -6.30 10.93 2.67
CA TYR A 66 -6.61 11.89 1.61
C TYR A 66 -7.13 11.24 0.31
N GLY A 67 -7.35 9.92 0.31
CA GLY A 67 -7.69 9.19 -0.92
C GLY A 67 -6.54 9.19 -1.94
N VAL A 68 -6.87 9.06 -3.22
CA VAL A 68 -5.90 9.10 -4.32
C VAL A 68 -6.30 10.24 -5.27
N PRO A 69 -5.37 11.12 -5.69
CA PRO A 69 -5.66 12.20 -6.63
C PRO A 69 -6.12 11.66 -7.99
N ALA A 70 -6.81 12.48 -8.80
CA ALA A 70 -7.24 12.02 -10.11
C ALA A 70 -6.03 11.87 -11.05
N ALA A 71 -6.10 10.88 -11.94
CA ALA A 71 -5.03 10.63 -12.91
C ALA A 71 -4.94 11.73 -14.01
N LYS A 72 -5.92 12.63 -14.09
CA LYS A 72 -5.96 13.74 -15.03
C LYS A 72 -5.91 15.06 -14.26
N CYS A 73 -5.03 15.95 -14.70
CA CYS A 73 -5.07 17.33 -14.27
C CYS A 73 -6.26 18.07 -14.89
N ASP A 74 -6.84 18.99 -14.14
CA ASP A 74 -7.81 19.96 -14.61
C ASP A 74 -7.15 21.03 -15.51
N ALA A 75 -7.93 22.01 -15.96
CA ALA A 75 -7.46 23.08 -16.83
C ALA A 75 -6.35 23.95 -16.21
N ASN A 76 -6.13 23.88 -14.89
CA ASN A 76 -5.13 24.64 -14.15
C ASN A 76 -3.91 23.78 -13.73
N GLY A 77 -3.84 22.53 -14.19
CA GLY A 77 -2.74 21.63 -13.84
C GLY A 77 -2.87 21.00 -12.45
N LEU A 78 -4.03 21.11 -11.80
CA LEU A 78 -4.31 20.48 -10.51
C LEU A 78 -4.90 19.09 -10.76
N PRO A 79 -4.40 18.04 -10.09
CA PRO A 79 -4.95 16.69 -10.18
C PRO A 79 -6.31 16.55 -9.47
#